data_AF-A0A4V1RJU1-F1
#
_entry.id   AF-A0A4V1RJU1-F1
#
_cell.length_a   1.000
_cell.length_b   1.000
_cell.length_c   1.000
_cell.angle_alpha   90.00
_cell.angle_beta   90.00
_cell.angle_gamma   90.00
#
_symmetry.space_group_name_H-M   'P 1'
#
loop_
_entity.id
_entity.type
_entity.pdbx_description
1 polymer ?
#
loop_
_entity_poly.entity_id
_entity_poly.type
_entity_poly.pdbx_seq_one_letter_code
_entity_poly.pdbx_strand_id
1 'polypeptide(L)'
;MPRLSAPVAVVVSAALLASVGAGSYAAGTLVTSKQIKDGTIKVEDLSPKAVERLRGSVGPTGAAGPAGATGATGGQGARGVSSWDRIPSGQTVTGRESFFFTATAGGQVSSATLSLPARPTQPLVSGTNVFMAPGSPIGPFGTWNPSCSGSVAAPTAPAGWLCVYGEGTNVWTNPAGPYWSGERAVVIRATATTTGEISATLSWAYTAP
;
A
#
# COMPACT_ATOMS: atom_id res chain seq x y z
N MET A 1 26.12 -89.38 106.70
CA MET A 1 26.68 -88.01 106.53
C MET A 1 27.12 -87.89 105.07
N PRO A 2 27.12 -86.70 104.44
CA PRO A 2 26.90 -85.36 105.00
C PRO A 2 25.46 -84.84 104.83
N ARG A 3 25.16 -83.69 105.44
CA ARG A 3 23.96 -82.87 105.25
C ARG A 3 24.39 -81.50 104.72
N LEU A 4 23.66 -80.92 103.78
CA LEU A 4 23.69 -79.47 103.48
C LEU A 4 22.27 -78.90 103.55
N SER A 5 22.15 -77.62 103.91
CA SER A 5 20.93 -77.02 104.46
C SER A 5 20.14 -76.14 103.47
N ALA A 6 18.84 -76.42 103.38
CA ALA A 6 17.71 -75.58 103.01
C ALA A 6 17.90 -74.37 102.03
N PRO A 7 18.11 -73.11 102.48
CA PRO A 7 17.35 -71.98 101.93
C PRO A 7 17.72 -71.52 100.51
N VAL A 8 18.89 -71.92 99.99
CA VAL A 8 19.42 -71.39 98.72
C VAL A 8 18.54 -71.75 97.50
N ALA A 9 17.70 -72.79 97.61
CA ALA A 9 16.83 -73.24 96.52
C ALA A 9 15.64 -72.29 96.19
N VAL A 10 15.36 -71.26 97.01
CA VAL A 10 14.15 -70.43 96.86
C VAL A 10 14.37 -69.16 96.03
N VAL A 11 15.60 -68.65 95.94
CA VAL A 11 15.87 -67.33 95.32
C VAL A 11 15.88 -67.37 93.78
N VAL A 12 16.22 -68.50 93.16
CA VAL A 12 16.35 -68.60 91.70
C VAL A 12 14.99 -68.68 90.99
N SER A 13 13.93 -69.09 91.68
CA SER A 13 12.58 -69.27 91.11
C SER A 13 11.81 -67.97 90.85
N ALA A 14 12.31 -66.81 91.30
CA ALA A 14 11.64 -65.51 91.10
C ALA A 14 12.10 -64.76 89.83
N ALA A 15 13.19 -65.16 89.19
CA ALA A 15 13.81 -64.40 88.09
C ALA A 15 13.33 -64.79 86.68
N LEU A 16 12.67 -65.95 86.50
CA LEU A 16 12.33 -66.49 85.17
C LEU A 16 10.87 -66.25 84.74
N LEU A 17 10.12 -65.41 85.46
CA LEU A 17 8.71 -65.07 85.19
C LEU A 17 8.54 -63.65 84.60
N ALA A 18 9.62 -62.99 84.19
CA ALA A 18 9.63 -61.59 83.75
C ALA A 18 9.95 -61.35 82.26
N SER A 19 9.85 -62.38 81.40
CA SER A 19 10.13 -62.26 79.95
C SER A 19 8.90 -62.41 79.03
N VAL A 20 7.68 -62.45 79.58
CA VAL A 20 6.44 -62.38 78.79
C VAL A 20 6.03 -60.91 78.64
N GLY A 21 6.52 -60.28 77.56
CA GLY A 21 6.34 -58.86 77.27
C GLY A 21 6.09 -58.57 75.79
N ALA A 22 4.95 -59.04 75.30
CA ALA A 22 4.04 -58.34 74.37
C ALA A 22 4.64 -57.22 73.46
N GLY A 23 5.19 -57.62 72.30
CA GLY A 23 5.63 -56.71 71.23
C GLY A 23 4.55 -56.38 70.18
N SER A 24 3.26 -56.48 70.51
CA SER A 24 2.16 -56.12 69.61
C SER A 24 1.77 -54.66 69.80
N TYR A 25 2.44 -53.75 69.09
CA TYR A 25 1.99 -52.36 69.01
C TYR A 25 0.65 -52.30 68.28
N ALA A 26 -0.41 -51.99 69.02
CA ALA A 26 -1.76 -51.89 68.49
C ALA A 26 -1.85 -50.82 67.39
N ALA A 27 -2.47 -51.16 66.27
CA ALA A 27 -2.86 -50.19 65.25
C ALA A 27 -3.91 -49.23 65.85
N GLY A 28 -3.47 -48.07 66.32
CA GLY A 28 -4.34 -47.15 67.08
C GLY A 28 -3.94 -45.68 67.08
N THR A 29 -2.70 -45.32 66.74
CA THR A 29 -2.29 -43.92 66.62
C THR A 29 -2.36 -43.44 65.16
N LEU A 30 -3.57 -43.22 64.65
CA LEU A 30 -3.72 -42.41 63.44
C LEU A 30 -3.17 -41.00 63.73
N VAL A 31 -2.10 -40.60 63.04
CA VAL A 31 -1.61 -39.22 63.07
C VAL A 31 -2.70 -38.33 62.47
N THR A 32 -3.28 -37.48 63.30
CA THR A 32 -4.32 -36.53 62.89
C THR A 32 -3.68 -35.24 62.38
N SER A 33 -4.41 -34.47 61.56
CA SER A 33 -3.92 -33.18 61.04
C SER A 33 -3.50 -32.19 62.14
N LYS A 34 -4.06 -32.31 63.36
CA LYS A 34 -3.69 -31.50 64.53
C LYS A 34 -2.28 -31.78 65.07
N GLN A 35 -1.67 -32.90 64.70
CA GLN A 35 -0.33 -33.32 65.12
C GLN A 35 0.73 -33.01 64.06
N ILE A 36 0.29 -32.63 62.85
CA ILE A 36 1.15 -32.15 61.77
C ILE A 36 1.32 -30.64 61.95
N LYS A 37 2.57 -30.14 61.88
CA LYS A 37 2.86 -28.71 61.95
C LYS A 37 2.87 -28.13 60.53
N ASP A 38 2.41 -26.89 60.39
CA ASP A 38 2.45 -26.21 59.09
C ASP A 38 3.89 -26.10 58.57
N GLY A 39 4.07 -26.37 57.27
CA GLY A 39 5.36 -26.36 56.60
C GLY A 39 6.29 -27.54 56.90
N THR A 40 5.92 -28.52 57.74
CA THR A 40 6.80 -29.67 58.04
C THR A 40 6.63 -30.87 57.10
N ILE A 41 5.56 -30.91 56.29
CA ILE A 41 5.37 -31.92 55.24
C ILE A 41 6.08 -31.46 53.98
N LYS A 42 6.99 -32.27 53.47
CA LYS A 42 7.67 -32.05 52.19
C LYS A 42 6.91 -32.73 51.04
N VAL A 43 7.24 -32.35 49.81
CA VAL A 43 6.66 -32.98 48.61
C VAL A 43 7.07 -34.46 48.49
N GLU A 44 8.26 -34.82 48.96
CA GLU A 44 8.74 -36.22 49.01
C GLU A 44 7.95 -37.12 49.99
N ASP A 45 7.26 -36.53 50.98
CA ASP A 45 6.38 -37.25 51.92
C ASP A 45 4.99 -37.53 51.31
N LEU A 46 4.67 -36.91 50.16
CA LEU A 46 3.38 -37.05 49.49
C LEU A 46 3.45 -38.10 48.38
N SER A 47 2.52 -39.05 48.38
CA SER A 47 2.40 -40.00 47.26
C SER A 47 2.19 -39.25 45.93
N PRO A 48 2.70 -39.76 44.79
CA PRO A 48 2.49 -39.12 43.47
C PRO A 48 1.01 -38.85 43.16
N LYS A 49 0.11 -39.75 43.56
CA LYS A 49 -1.35 -39.59 43.43
C LYS A 49 -1.91 -38.46 44.28
N ALA A 50 -1.33 -38.19 45.46
CA ALA A 50 -1.73 -37.05 46.28
C ALA A 50 -1.25 -35.73 45.66
N VAL A 51 -0.02 -35.68 45.15
CA VAL A 51 0.52 -34.51 44.43
C VAL A 51 -0.30 -34.22 43.17
N GLU A 52 -0.65 -35.25 42.39
CA GLU A 52 -1.52 -35.15 41.22
C GLU A 52 -2.90 -34.60 41.57
N ARG A 53 -3.54 -35.10 42.64
CA ARG A 53 -4.83 -34.57 43.13
C ARG A 53 -4.78 -33.16 43.71
N LEU A 54 -3.59 -32.67 44.09
CA LEU A 54 -3.37 -31.31 44.58
C LEU A 54 -3.00 -30.32 43.47
N ARG A 55 -2.65 -30.79 42.26
CA ARG A 55 -2.53 -29.92 41.08
C ARG A 55 -3.92 -29.46 40.67
N GLY A 56 -4.26 -28.22 41.01
CA GLY A 56 -5.47 -27.58 40.52
C GLY A 56 -5.49 -27.53 38.98
N SER A 57 -6.69 -27.59 38.41
CA SER A 57 -6.89 -27.44 36.96
C SER A 57 -6.30 -26.13 36.46
N VAL A 58 -5.72 -26.16 35.26
CA VAL A 58 -5.31 -24.93 34.56
C VAL A 58 -6.54 -24.03 34.40
N GLY A 59 -6.40 -22.75 34.77
CA GLY A 59 -7.49 -21.78 34.65
C GLY A 59 -7.91 -21.56 33.19
N PRO A 60 -9.13 -21.06 32.94
CA PRO A 60 -9.57 -20.77 31.58
C PRO A 60 -8.67 -19.72 30.93
N THR A 61 -8.49 -19.83 29.61
CA THR A 61 -7.82 -18.80 28.80
C THR A 61 -8.50 -17.45 29.02
N GLY A 62 -7.70 -16.40 29.22
CA GLY A 62 -8.20 -15.03 29.35
C GLY A 62 -8.98 -14.57 28.12
N ALA A 63 -9.90 -13.63 28.31
CA ALA A 63 -10.63 -13.01 27.21
C ALA A 63 -9.67 -12.34 26.21
N ALA A 64 -10.04 -12.31 24.94
CA ALA A 64 -9.32 -11.55 23.93
C ALA A 64 -9.25 -10.06 24.32
N GLY A 65 -8.12 -9.42 24.03
CA GLY A 65 -7.98 -7.98 24.25
C GLY A 65 -8.96 -7.16 23.42
N PRO A 66 -9.21 -5.89 23.79
CA PRO A 66 -10.06 -5.00 23.00
C PRO A 66 -9.47 -4.82 21.60
N ALA A 67 -10.34 -4.57 20.61
CA ALA A 67 -9.90 -4.20 19.27
C ALA A 67 -9.05 -2.93 19.31
N GLY A 68 -8.04 -2.86 18.44
CA GLY A 68 -7.21 -1.66 18.29
C GLY A 68 -8.04 -0.45 17.84
N ALA A 69 -7.56 0.75 18.18
CA ALA A 69 -8.19 1.99 17.72
C ALA A 69 -8.21 2.09 16.19
N THR A 70 -9.28 2.64 15.63
CA THR A 70 -9.38 2.95 14.20
C THR A 70 -8.22 3.86 13.78
N GLY A 71 -7.62 3.58 12.62
CA GLY A 71 -6.56 4.40 12.05
C GLY A 71 -7.02 5.83 11.76
N ALA A 72 -6.07 6.77 11.74
CA ALA A 72 -6.36 8.16 11.39
C ALA A 72 -6.88 8.30 9.95
N THR A 73 -7.78 9.27 9.73
CA THR A 73 -8.25 9.64 8.39
C THR A 73 -7.07 10.08 7.52
N GLY A 74 -7.06 9.66 6.26
CA GLY A 74 -6.05 10.09 5.29
C GLY A 74 -6.09 11.61 5.05
N GLY A 75 -4.94 12.18 4.67
CA GLY A 75 -4.84 13.59 4.32
C GLY A 75 -5.69 13.96 3.09
N GLN A 76 -6.07 15.22 2.97
CA GLN A 76 -6.78 15.74 1.80
C GLN A 76 -5.90 15.62 0.54
N GLY A 77 -6.50 15.22 -0.59
CA GLY A 77 -5.82 15.19 -1.88
C GLY A 77 -5.39 16.58 -2.37
N ALA A 78 -4.37 16.62 -3.24
CA ALA A 78 -3.90 17.85 -3.85
C ALA A 78 -5.00 18.55 -4.68
N ARG A 79 -4.97 19.87 -4.71
CA ARG A 79 -5.85 20.69 -5.57
C ARG A 79 -5.56 20.37 -7.05
N GLY A 80 -6.61 20.18 -7.85
CA GLY A 80 -6.49 20.04 -9.30
C GLY A 80 -6.02 21.34 -9.99
N VAL A 81 -5.33 21.19 -11.11
CA VAL A 81 -4.82 22.32 -11.92
C VAL A 81 -5.97 23.04 -12.62
N SER A 82 -6.08 24.36 -12.44
CA SER A 82 -7.05 25.21 -13.14
C SER A 82 -6.50 25.75 -14.45
N SER A 83 -7.39 26.11 -15.37
CA SER A 83 -7.07 26.87 -16.58
C SER A 83 -6.41 28.23 -16.36
N TRP A 84 -6.46 28.77 -15.13
CA TRP A 84 -5.77 30.00 -14.74
C TRP A 84 -4.39 29.76 -14.13
N ASP A 85 -4.12 28.55 -13.65
CA ASP A 85 -2.83 28.15 -13.08
C ASP A 85 -1.80 28.03 -14.22
N ARG A 86 -0.50 28.09 -13.89
CA ARG A 86 0.56 27.76 -14.85
C ARG A 86 0.83 26.27 -14.86
N ILE A 87 1.21 25.73 -16.02
CA ILE A 87 1.74 24.37 -16.14
C ILE A 87 3.07 24.32 -15.36
N PRO A 88 3.22 23.42 -14.38
CA PRO A 88 4.47 23.23 -13.62
C PRO A 88 5.67 22.92 -14.52
N SER A 89 6.84 23.47 -14.20
CA SER A 89 8.10 23.22 -14.92
C SER A 89 8.39 21.71 -15.03
N GLY A 90 8.87 21.28 -16.21
CA GLY A 90 9.11 19.88 -16.53
C GLY A 90 7.85 19.03 -16.78
N GLN A 91 6.64 19.54 -16.51
CA GLN A 91 5.41 18.79 -16.80
C GLN A 91 5.07 18.85 -18.29
N THR A 92 4.90 17.68 -18.90
CA THR A 92 4.24 17.55 -20.21
C THR A 92 2.72 17.47 -20.03
N VAL A 93 2.00 18.29 -20.79
CA VAL A 93 0.56 18.15 -21.02
C VAL A 93 0.31 17.79 -22.48
N THR A 94 -0.70 16.95 -22.72
CA THR A 94 -1.06 16.50 -24.07
C THR A 94 -2.55 16.72 -24.32
N GLY A 95 -2.92 16.76 -25.60
CA GLY A 95 -4.31 16.79 -26.02
C GLY A 95 -4.49 16.24 -27.43
N ARG A 96 -5.75 16.02 -27.79
CA ARG A 96 -6.15 15.56 -29.13
C ARG A 96 -7.44 16.27 -29.51
N GLU A 97 -7.47 16.81 -30.71
CA GLU A 97 -8.62 17.47 -31.31
C GLU A 97 -8.87 16.84 -32.68
N SER A 98 -10.12 16.73 -33.09
CA SER A 98 -10.47 16.31 -34.44
C SER A 98 -11.54 17.25 -34.99
N PHE A 99 -11.43 17.59 -36.26
CA PHE A 99 -12.41 18.45 -36.93
C PHE A 99 -12.76 17.91 -38.32
N PHE A 100 -14.01 18.15 -38.68
CA PHE A 100 -14.63 17.66 -39.90
C PHE A 100 -15.38 18.82 -40.55
N PHE A 101 -15.24 18.97 -41.87
CA PHE A 101 -16.03 19.93 -42.63
C PHE A 101 -16.20 19.49 -44.08
N THR A 102 -17.32 19.84 -44.69
CA THR A 102 -17.56 19.58 -46.11
C THR A 102 -17.09 20.80 -46.92
N ALA A 103 -16.07 20.62 -47.74
CA ALA A 103 -15.65 21.63 -48.70
C ALA A 103 -16.50 21.56 -49.98
N THR A 104 -16.95 22.72 -50.45
CA THR A 104 -17.62 22.85 -51.76
C THR A 104 -16.62 22.98 -52.90
N ALA A 105 -15.38 23.40 -52.61
CA ALA A 105 -14.27 23.51 -53.56
C ALA A 105 -12.93 23.17 -52.91
N GLY A 106 -11.97 22.70 -53.71
CA GLY A 106 -10.55 22.68 -53.32
C GLY A 106 -10.06 24.09 -53.00
N GLY A 107 -9.14 24.23 -52.04
CA GLY A 107 -8.70 25.52 -51.52
C GLY A 107 -9.57 26.12 -50.41
N GLN A 108 -10.75 25.55 -50.09
CA GLN A 108 -11.56 26.00 -48.97
C GLN A 108 -10.85 25.76 -47.63
N VAL A 109 -10.84 26.77 -46.76
CA VAL A 109 -10.11 26.76 -45.48
C VAL A 109 -11.08 26.59 -44.31
N SER A 110 -10.71 25.76 -43.34
CA SER A 110 -11.36 25.68 -42.02
C SER A 110 -10.32 25.74 -40.90
N SER A 111 -10.76 25.86 -39.65
CA SER A 111 -9.89 26.00 -38.47
C SER A 111 -10.41 25.28 -37.23
N ALA A 112 -9.50 24.74 -36.44
CA ALA A 112 -9.72 24.24 -35.08
C ALA A 112 -8.80 24.99 -34.09
N THR A 113 -9.16 25.02 -32.81
CA THR A 113 -8.40 25.70 -31.76
C THR A 113 -7.89 24.69 -30.75
N LEU A 114 -6.57 24.46 -30.74
CA LEU A 114 -5.91 23.65 -29.71
C LEU A 114 -5.83 24.47 -28.42
N SER A 115 -6.43 24.00 -27.34
CA SER A 115 -6.44 24.70 -26.04
C SER A 115 -5.67 23.93 -24.97
N LEU A 116 -4.68 24.57 -24.34
CA LEU A 116 -3.96 23.98 -23.22
C LEU A 116 -4.84 24.00 -21.95
N PRO A 117 -4.76 22.96 -21.10
CA PRO A 117 -5.58 22.83 -19.89
C PRO A 117 -5.29 23.91 -18.85
N ALA A 118 -4.09 24.50 -18.90
CA ALA A 118 -3.55 25.53 -18.03
C ALA A 118 -2.64 26.49 -18.84
N ARG A 119 -2.21 27.61 -18.25
CA ARG A 119 -1.38 28.60 -18.95
C ARG A 119 0.05 28.06 -19.11
N PRO A 120 0.68 28.18 -20.29
CA PRO A 120 2.10 27.90 -20.45
C PRO A 120 2.93 28.89 -19.62
N THR A 121 4.18 28.53 -19.32
CA THR A 121 5.08 29.41 -18.56
C THR A 121 5.57 30.59 -19.41
N GLN A 122 5.67 30.39 -20.73
CA GLN A 122 6.06 31.38 -21.73
C GLN A 122 4.97 31.53 -22.81
N PRO A 123 4.85 32.69 -23.48
CA PRO A 123 3.94 32.86 -24.61
C PRO A 123 4.21 31.83 -25.72
N LEU A 124 3.14 31.34 -26.35
CA LEU A 124 3.23 30.43 -27.49
C LEU A 124 3.42 31.24 -28.78
N VAL A 125 4.56 31.05 -29.44
CA VAL A 125 5.01 31.79 -30.62
C VAL A 125 5.42 30.81 -31.71
N SER A 126 4.68 30.86 -32.82
CA SER A 126 4.91 30.09 -34.05
C SER A 126 6.36 30.23 -34.53
N GLY A 127 7.03 29.10 -34.75
CA GLY A 127 8.43 29.06 -35.23
C GLY A 127 9.49 29.36 -34.16
N THR A 128 9.11 29.81 -32.96
CA THR A 128 10.03 29.98 -31.81
C THR A 128 9.91 28.83 -30.81
N ASN A 129 8.68 28.52 -30.40
CA ASN A 129 8.39 27.43 -29.46
C ASN A 129 7.08 26.68 -29.79
N VAL A 130 6.41 27.00 -30.90
CA VAL A 130 5.33 26.21 -31.48
C VAL A 130 5.76 25.66 -32.82
N PHE A 131 5.76 24.34 -32.95
CA PHE A 131 6.29 23.62 -34.09
C PHE A 131 5.36 22.48 -34.53
N MET A 132 5.44 22.13 -35.81
CA MET A 132 4.76 20.97 -36.38
C MET A 132 5.76 19.82 -36.57
N ALA A 133 5.31 18.59 -36.33
CA ALA A 133 6.12 17.38 -36.52
C ALA A 133 6.24 16.99 -38.01
N PRO A 134 7.43 16.66 -38.54
CA PRO A 134 7.64 16.41 -39.96
C PRO A 134 6.67 15.38 -40.55
N GLY A 135 6.15 15.65 -41.76
CA GLY A 135 5.28 14.72 -42.49
C GLY A 135 3.79 14.84 -42.19
N SER A 136 3.35 15.70 -41.27
CA SER A 136 1.91 16.01 -41.12
C SER A 136 1.37 16.67 -42.41
N PRO A 137 0.20 16.23 -42.93
CA PRO A 137 -0.42 16.86 -44.11
C PRO A 137 -1.09 18.21 -43.79
N ILE A 138 -1.08 18.62 -42.52
CA ILE A 138 -1.68 19.85 -42.00
C ILE A 138 -0.55 20.87 -41.71
N GLY A 139 -0.65 22.09 -42.23
CA GLY A 139 0.35 23.14 -42.00
C GLY A 139 0.20 24.38 -42.91
N PRO A 140 1.03 25.41 -42.71
CA PRO A 140 2.01 25.59 -41.64
C PRO A 140 1.51 26.58 -40.59
N PHE A 141 1.20 26.10 -39.38
CA PHE A 141 1.00 26.95 -38.19
C PHE A 141 2.31 27.26 -37.45
N GLY A 142 3.42 26.92 -38.10
CA GLY A 142 4.79 27.17 -37.69
C GLY A 142 5.76 26.40 -38.55
N THR A 143 7.04 26.54 -38.24
CA THR A 143 8.12 25.80 -38.88
C THR A 143 8.01 24.31 -38.57
N TRP A 144 8.26 23.45 -39.56
CA TRP A 144 8.53 22.03 -39.32
C TRP A 144 9.78 21.88 -38.47
N ASN A 145 9.74 21.05 -37.41
CA ASN A 145 10.90 20.86 -36.56
C ASN A 145 11.11 19.38 -36.23
N PRO A 146 12.24 18.76 -36.65
CA PRO A 146 12.49 17.33 -36.44
C PRO A 146 12.63 16.92 -34.97
N SER A 147 12.84 17.88 -34.05
CA SER A 147 12.84 17.57 -32.60
C SER A 147 11.43 17.28 -32.05
N CYS A 148 10.36 17.53 -32.81
CA CYS A 148 9.02 17.00 -32.53
C CYS A 148 8.94 15.54 -33.02
N SER A 149 9.51 14.63 -32.24
CA SER A 149 9.77 13.23 -32.60
C SER A 149 8.64 12.23 -32.24
N GLY A 150 7.52 12.72 -31.73
CA GLY A 150 6.35 11.90 -31.39
C GLY A 150 5.49 11.51 -32.60
N SER A 151 4.24 11.12 -32.32
CA SER A 151 3.25 10.76 -33.34
C SER A 151 1.84 11.21 -32.93
N VAL A 152 0.85 11.07 -33.81
CA VAL A 152 -0.55 11.39 -33.46
C VAL A 152 -1.04 10.54 -32.28
N ALA A 153 -0.67 9.26 -32.22
CA ALA A 153 -1.03 8.35 -31.13
C ALA A 153 -0.22 8.57 -29.83
N ALA A 154 1.01 9.06 -29.94
CA ALA A 154 1.92 9.30 -28.82
C ALA A 154 2.67 10.64 -29.03
N PRO A 155 2.03 11.78 -28.76
CA PRO A 155 2.66 13.09 -28.95
C PRO A 155 3.70 13.35 -27.85
N THR A 156 4.87 13.86 -28.23
CA THR A 156 5.96 14.25 -27.33
C THR A 156 6.37 15.70 -27.60
N ALA A 157 7.05 16.36 -26.67
CA ALA A 157 7.61 17.68 -26.90
C ALA A 157 8.89 17.92 -26.07
N PRO A 158 9.93 18.54 -26.65
CA PRO A 158 11.04 19.09 -25.89
C PRO A 158 10.58 20.13 -24.85
N ALA A 159 11.38 20.34 -23.81
CA ALA A 159 11.11 21.35 -22.79
C ALA A 159 11.03 22.76 -23.41
N GLY A 160 9.99 23.51 -23.02
CA GLY A 160 9.67 24.83 -23.57
C GLY A 160 8.79 24.82 -24.81
N TRP A 161 8.59 23.68 -25.48
CA TRP A 161 7.99 23.62 -26.82
C TRP A 161 6.58 23.03 -26.81
N LEU A 162 5.73 23.52 -27.72
CA LEU A 162 4.49 22.89 -28.16
C LEU A 162 4.75 22.21 -29.52
N CYS A 163 4.69 20.89 -29.54
CA CYS A 163 4.77 20.09 -30.75
C CYS A 163 3.37 19.61 -31.15
N VAL A 164 3.00 19.84 -32.41
CA VAL A 164 1.71 19.43 -32.99
C VAL A 164 1.92 18.37 -34.06
N TYR A 165 1.13 17.30 -33.96
CA TYR A 165 1.13 16.11 -34.81
C TYR A 165 -0.21 16.04 -35.53
N GLY A 166 -0.19 15.88 -36.84
CA GLY A 166 -1.39 15.91 -37.67
C GLY A 166 -1.49 14.73 -38.62
N GLU A 167 -2.71 14.22 -38.79
CA GLU A 167 -3.11 13.26 -39.81
C GLU A 167 -4.48 13.65 -40.36
N GLY A 168 -4.82 13.24 -41.59
CA GLY A 168 -6.12 13.57 -42.17
C GLY A 168 -6.28 13.16 -43.63
N THR A 169 -7.48 13.34 -44.15
CA THR A 169 -7.85 13.08 -45.55
C THR A 169 -8.47 14.32 -46.17
N ASN A 170 -8.27 14.49 -47.49
CA ASN A 170 -8.66 15.68 -48.25
C ASN A 170 -8.10 17.01 -47.67
N VAL A 171 -7.02 16.95 -46.91
CA VAL A 171 -6.34 18.09 -46.29
C VAL A 171 -4.93 18.25 -46.86
N TRP A 172 -4.56 19.49 -47.18
CA TRP A 172 -3.20 19.85 -47.57
C TRP A 172 -2.76 21.16 -46.90
N THR A 173 -1.45 21.35 -46.88
CA THR A 173 -0.78 22.50 -46.29
C THR A 173 -0.94 23.77 -47.14
N ASN A 174 -1.48 24.85 -46.56
CA ASN A 174 -1.59 26.13 -47.25
C ASN A 174 -0.84 27.19 -46.42
N PRO A 175 0.17 27.89 -46.98
CA PRO A 175 0.97 28.92 -46.30
C PRO A 175 0.19 30.22 -46.01
N ALA A 176 -1.01 30.11 -45.42
CA ALA A 176 -1.71 31.21 -44.80
C ALA A 176 -1.10 31.49 -43.43
N GLY A 177 -0.53 32.69 -43.26
CA GLY A 177 0.25 33.10 -42.08
C GLY A 177 -0.50 33.06 -40.74
N PRO A 178 0.24 33.32 -39.63
CA PRO A 178 -0.20 33.00 -38.28
C PRO A 178 -1.47 33.75 -37.88
N TYR A 179 -2.45 33.01 -37.34
CA TYR A 179 -3.60 33.59 -36.64
C TYR A 179 -3.52 33.22 -35.15
N TRP A 180 -3.19 34.22 -34.34
CA TRP A 180 -3.07 34.14 -32.88
C TRP A 180 -4.44 33.90 -32.22
N SER A 181 -4.48 33.18 -31.08
CA SER A 181 -5.63 33.28 -30.16
C SER A 181 -5.27 32.99 -28.69
N GLY A 182 -4.82 34.03 -27.97
CA GLY A 182 -4.76 34.05 -26.51
C GLY A 182 -3.58 33.32 -25.86
N GLU A 183 -3.47 33.45 -24.54
CA GLU A 183 -2.30 33.02 -23.77
C GLU A 183 -2.10 31.49 -23.69
N ARG A 184 -3.10 30.70 -24.04
CA ARG A 184 -3.13 29.24 -23.82
C ARG A 184 -3.72 28.44 -24.97
N ALA A 185 -3.83 29.02 -26.17
CA ALA A 185 -4.40 28.33 -27.31
C ALA A 185 -3.70 28.69 -28.63
N VAL A 186 -3.77 27.77 -29.58
CA VAL A 186 -3.22 27.91 -30.94
C VAL A 186 -4.30 27.50 -31.93
N VAL A 187 -4.63 28.39 -32.86
CA VAL A 187 -5.49 28.06 -34.00
C VAL A 187 -4.67 27.27 -35.02
N ILE A 188 -5.23 26.16 -35.51
CA ILE A 188 -4.71 25.38 -36.64
C ILE A 188 -5.73 25.47 -37.76
N ARG A 189 -5.28 25.75 -38.99
CA ARG A 189 -6.11 25.67 -40.20
C ARG A 189 -5.78 24.43 -41.03
N ALA A 190 -6.79 23.96 -41.75
CA ALA A 190 -6.69 22.99 -42.82
C ALA A 190 -7.25 23.59 -44.10
N THR A 191 -6.68 23.18 -45.24
CA THR A 191 -7.18 23.55 -46.57
C THR A 191 -7.59 22.30 -47.32
N ALA A 192 -8.79 22.35 -47.92
CA ALA A 192 -9.33 21.34 -48.82
C ALA A 192 -8.37 21.08 -49.99
N THR A 193 -8.05 19.81 -50.28
CA THR A 193 -7.45 19.47 -51.59
C THR A 193 -8.50 19.50 -52.70
N THR A 194 -9.71 19.00 -52.42
CA THR A 194 -10.82 18.88 -53.36
C THR A 194 -12.15 19.17 -52.66
N THR A 195 -13.22 19.33 -53.43
CA THR A 195 -14.59 19.21 -52.95
C THR A 195 -14.80 17.88 -52.23
N GLY A 196 -15.63 17.85 -51.19
CA GLY A 196 -15.95 16.65 -50.41
C GLY A 196 -15.78 16.85 -48.90
N GLU A 197 -15.95 15.78 -48.13
CA GLU A 197 -15.62 15.77 -46.70
C GLU A 197 -14.11 15.92 -46.51
N ILE A 198 -13.73 16.62 -45.43
CA ILE A 198 -12.36 16.77 -44.95
C ILE A 198 -12.37 16.35 -43.50
N SER A 199 -11.45 15.45 -43.17
CA SER A 199 -11.24 14.98 -41.81
C SER A 199 -9.78 15.22 -41.43
N ALA A 200 -9.58 15.73 -40.22
CA ALA A 200 -8.26 15.95 -39.67
C ALA A 200 -8.27 15.65 -38.18
N THR A 201 -7.27 14.89 -37.74
CA THR A 201 -6.96 14.68 -36.34
C THR A 201 -5.63 15.35 -36.03
N LEU A 202 -5.64 16.13 -34.97
CA LEU A 202 -4.48 16.75 -34.36
C LEU A 202 -4.26 16.11 -33.00
N SER A 203 -3.04 15.74 -32.68
CA SER A 203 -2.62 15.63 -31.29
C SER A 203 -1.45 16.54 -31.02
N TRP A 204 -1.23 16.88 -29.76
CA TRP A 204 -0.20 17.83 -29.39
C TRP A 204 0.34 17.51 -28.01
N ALA A 205 1.58 17.94 -27.78
CA ALA A 205 2.24 17.90 -26.49
C ALA A 205 2.90 19.25 -26.24
N TYR A 206 2.80 19.76 -25.03
CA TYR A 206 3.60 20.88 -24.53
C TYR A 206 4.31 20.46 -23.26
N THR A 207 5.63 20.58 -23.24
CA THR A 207 6.44 20.35 -22.03
C THR A 207 6.86 21.70 -21.49
N ALA A 208 6.48 22.02 -20.25
CA ALA A 208 6.93 23.26 -19.62
C ALA A 208 8.47 23.24 -19.43
N PRO A 209 9.16 24.35 -19.70
CA PRO A 209 10.58 24.52 -19.42
C PRO A 209 10.86 24.59 -17.92
#